data_AF-A0A950CR55-F1
#
_entry.id   AF-A0A950CR55-F1
#
_cell.length_a   1.000
_cell.length_b   1.000
_cell.length_c   1.000
_cell.angle_alpha   90.00
_cell.angle_beta   90.00
_cell.angle_gamma   90.00
#
_symmetry.space_group_name_H-M   'P 1'
#
loop_
_entity.id
_entity.type
_entity.pdbx_description
1 polymer ?
#
loop_
_entity_poly.entity_id
_entity_poly.type
_entity_poly.pdbx_seq_one_letter_code
_entity_poly.pdbx_strand_id
1 'polypeptide(L)'
;MYTDIVEMREFYDTTTGQAVRRILSNRIGQIWPHLQCEKIAVLGYGVPVLRPLFRPTLSFMAMMPSEQGVVYWPREGPNISCLTELNDLPLPDECVDRVIMMHGLEGAAEPHDVLREAWRILKPQGRFLAIV
;
A
#
# COMPACT_ATOMS: atom_id res chain seq x y z
N MET A 1 -16.27 -8.53 3.83
CA MET A 1 -15.86 -8.50 5.26
C MET A 1 -14.35 -8.40 5.25
N TYR A 2 -13.78 -7.30 5.72
CA TYR A 2 -12.32 -7.14 5.79
C TYR A 2 -11.75 -8.07 6.87
N THR A 3 -10.57 -8.63 6.60
CA THR A 3 -9.76 -9.29 7.62
C THR A 3 -9.16 -8.22 8.53
N ASP A 4 -9.28 -8.40 9.84
CA ASP A 4 -8.84 -7.42 10.85
C ASP A 4 -7.34 -7.09 10.68
N ILE A 5 -6.99 -5.82 10.86
CA ILE A 5 -5.61 -5.33 10.77
C ILE A 5 -4.65 -6.08 11.71
N VAL A 6 -5.13 -6.50 12.89
CA VAL A 6 -4.38 -7.26 13.88
C VAL A 6 -4.04 -8.64 13.33
N GLU A 7 -5.01 -9.34 12.75
CA GLU A 7 -4.80 -10.66 12.15
C GLU A 7 -3.79 -10.60 11.00
N MET A 8 -3.88 -9.56 10.14
CA MET A 8 -2.89 -9.37 9.09
C MET A 8 -1.49 -9.12 9.67
N ARG A 9 -1.37 -8.24 10.66
CA ARG A 9 -0.08 -8.00 11.32
C ARG A 9 0.50 -9.27 11.92
N GLU A 10 -0.31 -10.03 12.66
CA GLU A 10 0.10 -11.29 13.26
C GLU A 10 0.55 -12.31 12.21
N PHE A 11 -0.18 -12.44 11.09
CA PHE A 11 0.22 -13.29 9.99
C PHE A 11 1.62 -12.91 9.45
N TYR A 12 1.85 -11.61 9.18
CA TYR A 12 3.13 -11.14 8.65
C TYR A 12 4.28 -11.21 9.67
N ASP A 13 4.00 -11.39 10.96
CA ASP A 13 4.98 -11.66 12.01
C ASP A 13 5.39 -13.15 12.09
N THR A 14 4.60 -14.07 11.52
CA THR A 14 4.96 -15.51 11.44
C THR A 14 6.13 -15.79 10.50
N THR A 15 6.78 -16.95 10.62
CA THR A 15 7.86 -17.38 9.69
C THR A 15 7.37 -17.43 8.24
N THR A 16 6.15 -17.91 8.01
CA THR A 16 5.54 -17.95 6.68
C THR A 16 5.28 -16.54 6.15
N GLY A 17 4.70 -15.66 6.98
CA GLY A 17 4.46 -14.27 6.62
C GLY A 17 5.75 -13.51 6.25
N GLN A 18 6.83 -13.73 7.00
CA GLN A 18 8.15 -13.16 6.67
C GLN A 18 8.71 -13.72 5.36
N ALA A 19 8.49 -15.01 5.06
CA ALA A 19 8.87 -15.59 3.78
C ALA A 19 8.08 -14.97 2.61
N VAL A 20 6.76 -14.85 2.75
CA VAL A 20 5.88 -14.19 1.77
C VAL A 20 6.32 -12.74 1.53
N ARG A 21 6.52 -11.97 2.61
CA ARG A 21 7.03 -10.60 2.55
C ARG A 21 8.31 -10.49 1.72
N ARG A 22 9.28 -11.39 1.95
CA ARG A 22 10.55 -11.40 1.21
C ARG A 22 10.34 -11.69 -0.27
N ILE A 23 9.51 -12.67 -0.61
CA ILE A 23 9.19 -13.04 -1.99
C ILE A 23 8.52 -11.86 -2.72
N LEU A 24 7.48 -11.28 -2.12
CA LEU A 24 6.74 -10.15 -2.68
C LEU A 24 7.64 -8.92 -2.87
N SER A 25 8.43 -8.56 -1.85
CA SER A 25 9.34 -7.41 -1.93
C SER A 25 10.37 -7.58 -3.07
N ASN A 26 10.93 -8.79 -3.23
CA ASN A 26 11.85 -9.09 -4.33
C ASN A 26 11.16 -8.96 -5.69
N ARG A 27 9.92 -9.46 -5.82
CA ARG A 27 9.16 -9.38 -7.06
C ARG A 27 8.81 -7.94 -7.42
N ILE A 28 8.39 -7.12 -6.45
CA ILE A 28 8.13 -5.69 -6.65
C ILE A 28 9.41 -4.98 -7.11
N GLY A 29 10.55 -5.27 -6.48
CA GLY A 29 11.85 -4.73 -6.90
C GLY A 29 12.25 -5.11 -8.33
N GLN A 30 11.84 -6.28 -8.83
CA GLN A 30 12.05 -6.66 -10.23
C GLN A 30 11.10 -5.93 -11.20
N ILE A 31 9.86 -5.69 -10.79
CA ILE A 31 8.86 -4.98 -11.60
C ILE A 31 9.21 -3.49 -11.69
N TRP A 32 9.68 -2.91 -10.57
CA TRP A 32 10.08 -1.51 -10.46
C TRP A 32 11.56 -1.38 -10.03
N PRO A 33 12.52 -1.69 -10.92
CA PRO A 33 13.95 -1.70 -10.60
C PRO A 33 14.55 -0.31 -10.38
N HIS A 34 13.89 0.72 -10.91
CA HIS A 34 14.37 2.10 -10.87
C HIS A 34 13.28 3.00 -10.29
N LEU A 35 13.32 3.18 -8.97
CA LEU A 35 12.49 4.14 -8.23
C LEU A 35 13.37 5.32 -7.84
N GLN A 36 13.07 6.52 -8.34
CA GLN A 36 13.80 7.75 -7.99
C GLN A 36 12.86 8.95 -7.97
N CYS A 37 12.85 9.71 -6.86
CA CYS A 37 12.09 10.95 -6.74
C CYS A 37 10.57 10.78 -6.99
N GLU A 38 10.02 9.62 -6.66
CA GLU A 38 8.62 9.26 -6.88
C GLU A 38 7.81 9.30 -5.58
N LYS A 39 6.53 9.69 -5.71
CA LYS A 39 5.50 9.57 -4.67
C LYS A 39 4.75 8.26 -4.84
N ILE A 40 4.72 7.46 -3.78
CA ILE A 40 4.14 6.11 -3.77
C ILE A 40 3.01 6.08 -2.74
N ALA A 41 1.78 5.89 -3.22
CA ALA A 41 0.65 5.55 -2.37
C ALA A 41 0.56 4.04 -2.18
N VAL A 42 0.26 3.63 -0.96
CA VAL A 42 0.15 2.23 -0.57
C VAL A 42 -1.22 2.04 0.03
N LEU A 43 -2.10 1.37 -0.69
CA LEU A 43 -3.52 1.20 -0.35
C LEU A 43 -3.75 -0.20 0.24
N GLY A 44 -4.58 -0.28 1.27
CA GLY A 44 -4.77 -1.54 2.03
C GLY A 44 -3.60 -1.84 2.97
N TYR A 45 -3.43 -3.11 3.34
CA TYR A 45 -2.35 -3.56 4.21
C TYR A 45 -1.01 -3.76 3.48
N GLY A 46 -0.53 -2.76 2.74
CA GLY A 46 0.69 -2.85 1.94
C GLY A 46 2.02 -2.64 2.67
N VAL A 47 2.00 -2.23 3.95
CA VAL A 47 3.23 -1.88 4.69
C VAL A 47 4.29 -3.00 4.82
N PRO A 48 3.96 -4.31 4.84
CA PRO A 48 4.98 -5.36 4.92
C PRO A 48 6.01 -5.31 3.78
N VAL A 49 5.59 -4.96 2.56
CA VAL A 49 6.46 -4.99 1.37
C VAL A 49 7.26 -3.69 1.16
N LEU A 50 6.98 -2.64 1.93
CA LEU A 50 7.59 -1.32 1.70
C LEU A 50 9.02 -1.23 2.20
N ARG A 51 9.35 -1.92 3.29
CA ARG A 51 10.64 -1.71 3.97
C ARG A 51 11.85 -1.82 3.04
N PRO A 52 11.96 -2.83 2.15
CA PRO A 52 13.09 -2.93 1.23
C PRO A 52 13.09 -1.85 0.14
N LEU A 53 11.96 -1.19 -0.10
CA LEU A 53 11.80 -0.12 -1.09
C LEU A 53 12.18 1.27 -0.53
N PHE A 54 12.35 1.43 0.79
CA PHE A 54 12.68 2.74 1.38
C PHE A 54 14.00 3.29 0.84
N ARG A 55 13.94 4.47 0.21
CA ARG A 55 15.09 5.25 -0.23
C ARG A 55 14.85 6.71 0.15
N PRO A 56 15.89 7.50 0.49
CA PRO A 56 15.74 8.91 0.86
C PRO A 56 15.03 9.77 -0.21
N THR A 57 15.07 9.35 -1.46
CA THR A 57 14.44 10.04 -2.60
C THR A 57 12.97 9.71 -2.79
N LEU A 58 12.41 8.74 -2.06
CA LEU A 58 11.04 8.29 -2.23
C LEU A 58 10.14 8.82 -1.12
N SER A 59 8.93 9.24 -1.50
CA SER A 59 7.89 9.64 -0.56
C SER A 59 6.81 8.57 -0.51
N PHE A 60 6.51 8.05 0.69
CA PHE A 60 5.50 7.02 0.89
C PHE A 60 4.33 7.54 1.71
N MET A 61 3.12 7.14 1.34
CA MET A 61 1.91 7.31 2.14
C MET A 61 1.19 5.96 2.18
N ALA A 62 0.97 5.42 3.38
CA ALA A 62 0.20 4.19 3.57
C ALA A 62 -1.21 4.55 4.02
N MET A 63 -2.21 4.06 3.30
CA MET A 63 -3.62 4.37 3.48
C MET A 63 -4.38 3.06 3.67
N MET A 64 -4.90 2.86 4.88
CA MET A 64 -5.56 1.62 5.28
C MET A 64 -7.07 1.86 5.40
N PRO A 65 -7.91 0.91 4.95
CA PRO A 65 -9.36 1.05 4.99
C PRO A 65 -9.84 1.21 6.44
N SER A 66 -10.80 2.12 6.65
CA SER A 66 -11.34 2.43 7.98
C SER A 66 -11.96 1.20 8.64
N GLU A 67 -12.58 0.33 7.84
CA GLU A 67 -13.26 -0.88 8.29
C GLU A 67 -12.29 -1.99 8.68
N GLN A 68 -11.03 -1.91 8.21
CA GLN A 68 -9.96 -2.82 8.58
C GLN A 68 -9.19 -2.34 9.81
N GLY A 69 -8.95 -1.02 9.92
CA GLY A 69 -8.09 -0.40 10.92
C GLY A 69 -6.71 0.00 10.37
N VAL A 70 -5.89 0.66 11.19
CA VAL A 70 -4.56 1.19 10.81
C VAL A 70 -3.48 0.75 11.79
N VAL A 71 -2.26 0.52 11.27
CA VAL A 71 -1.06 0.34 12.10
C VAL A 71 -0.12 1.53 11.99
N TYR A 72 0.53 1.87 13.09
CA TYR A 72 1.65 2.81 13.08
C TYR A 72 2.81 2.20 12.29
N TRP A 73 3.32 2.92 11.28
CA TRP A 73 4.43 2.44 10.46
C TRP A 73 5.20 3.60 9.82
N PRO A 74 6.56 3.55 9.73
CA PRO A 74 7.47 2.53 10.29
C PRO A 74 7.65 2.68 11.81
N ARG A 75 7.95 1.59 12.53
CA ARG A 75 8.06 1.59 14.01
C ARG A 75 9.20 2.47 14.55
N GLU A 76 10.24 2.68 13.75
CA GLU A 76 11.48 3.37 14.12
C GLU A 76 11.56 4.81 13.58
N GLY A 77 10.50 5.31 12.96
CA GLY A 77 10.51 6.63 12.32
C GLY A 77 9.17 7.34 12.41
N PRO A 78 9.06 8.51 11.75
CA PRO A 78 7.80 9.24 11.65
C PRO A 78 6.73 8.39 10.95
N ASN A 79 5.51 8.40 11.50
CA ASN A 79 4.40 7.66 10.92
C ASN A 79 4.07 8.15 9.50
N ILE A 80 3.89 7.21 8.58
CA ILE A 80 3.38 7.46 7.23
C ILE A 80 2.02 6.82 6.96
N SER A 81 1.43 6.18 7.98
CA SER A 81 0.16 5.47 7.86
C SER A 81 -1.02 6.36 8.24
N CYS A 82 -2.09 6.25 7.46
CA CYS A 82 -3.33 7.00 7.59
C CYS A 82 -4.51 6.03 7.48
N LEU A 83 -5.55 6.26 8.29
CA LEU A 83 -6.84 5.58 8.19
C LEU A 83 -7.71 6.36 7.21
N THR A 84 -8.33 5.69 6.23
CA THR A 84 -9.15 6.37 5.22
C THR A 84 -10.17 5.44 4.57
N GLU A 85 -11.10 6.00 3.81
CA GLU A 85 -11.98 5.25 2.92
C GLU A 85 -11.26 5.06 1.57
N LEU A 86 -11.08 3.81 1.12
CA LEU A 86 -10.32 3.56 -0.11
C LEU A 86 -11.05 4.02 -1.39
N ASN A 87 -12.35 4.29 -1.29
CA ASN A 87 -13.19 4.87 -2.34
C ASN A 87 -13.39 6.40 -2.20
N ASP A 88 -12.71 7.05 -1.27
CA ASP A 88 -12.67 8.51 -1.13
C ASP A 88 -11.31 8.96 -0.56
N LEU A 89 -10.26 8.85 -1.39
CA LEU A 89 -8.90 9.08 -0.93
C LEU A 89 -8.64 10.58 -0.69
N PRO A 90 -8.02 10.98 0.45
CA PRO A 90 -7.75 12.37 0.81
C PRO A 90 -6.52 12.92 0.08
N LEU A 91 -6.46 12.69 -1.23
CA LEU A 91 -5.39 13.05 -2.13
C LEU A 91 -5.96 13.78 -3.34
N PRO A 92 -5.25 14.79 -3.87
CA PRO A 92 -5.60 15.41 -5.14
C PRO A 92 -5.49 14.43 -6.31
N ASP A 93 -6.16 14.76 -7.40
CA ASP A 93 -6.00 14.07 -8.68
C ASP A 93 -4.54 14.12 -9.16
N GLU A 94 -4.11 13.08 -9.85
CA GLU A 94 -2.81 13.01 -10.53
C GLU A 94 -1.61 13.40 -9.64
N CYS A 95 -1.64 13.04 -8.35
CA CYS A 95 -0.65 13.48 -7.38
C CYS A 95 0.44 12.43 -7.06
N VAL A 96 0.22 11.16 -7.39
CA VAL A 96 1.16 10.06 -7.12
C VAL A 96 1.71 9.41 -8.39
N ASP A 97 2.95 8.97 -8.35
CA ASP A 97 3.63 8.31 -9.47
C ASP A 97 3.33 6.81 -9.50
N ARG A 98 3.15 6.19 -8.32
CA ARG A 98 2.84 4.78 -8.19
C ARG A 98 1.83 4.49 -7.10
N VAL A 99 1.06 3.44 -7.33
CA VAL A 99 0.16 2.86 -6.34
C VAL A 99 0.52 1.38 -6.17
N ILE A 100 0.76 0.96 -4.93
CA ILE A 100 0.74 -0.45 -4.53
C ILE A 100 -0.54 -0.68 -3.76
N MET A 101 -1.31 -1.69 -4.13
CA MET A 101 -2.49 -2.13 -3.39
C MET A 101 -2.28 -3.57 -2.94
N MET A 102 -2.40 -3.84 -1.64
CA MET A 102 -2.30 -5.18 -1.08
C MET A 102 -3.37 -5.36 -0.03
N HIS A 103 -4.16 -6.43 -0.10
CA HIS A 103 -5.30 -6.66 0.79
C HIS A 103 -6.35 -5.52 0.78
N GLY A 104 -6.46 -4.81 -0.34
CA GLY A 104 -7.34 -3.64 -0.49
C GLY A 104 -8.61 -3.88 -1.30
N LEU A 105 -8.70 -4.99 -2.06
CA LEU A 105 -9.84 -5.30 -2.94
C LEU A 105 -10.70 -6.44 -2.39
N GLU A 106 -10.11 -7.31 -1.59
CA GLU A 106 -10.68 -8.56 -1.10
C GLU A 106 -11.83 -8.33 -0.12
N GLY A 107 -11.75 -7.25 0.66
CA GLY A 107 -12.79 -6.84 1.60
C GLY A 107 -13.68 -5.69 1.09
N ALA A 108 -13.34 -5.08 -0.05
CA ALA A 108 -14.01 -3.89 -0.56
C ALA A 108 -15.46 -4.20 -0.98
N ALA A 109 -16.40 -3.38 -0.50
CA ALA A 109 -17.80 -3.49 -0.89
C ALA A 109 -17.99 -3.17 -2.38
N GLU A 110 -17.32 -2.12 -2.86
CA GLU A 110 -17.35 -1.66 -4.26
C GLU A 110 -15.92 -1.58 -4.83
N PRO A 111 -15.31 -2.71 -5.24
CA PRO A 111 -13.92 -2.73 -5.73
C PRO A 111 -13.69 -1.82 -6.94
N HIS A 112 -14.71 -1.60 -7.76
CA HIS A 112 -14.63 -0.70 -8.90
C HIS A 112 -14.42 0.76 -8.47
N ASP A 113 -15.04 1.19 -7.38
CA ASP A 113 -14.90 2.55 -6.86
C ASP A 113 -13.52 2.77 -6.25
N VAL A 114 -12.99 1.76 -5.54
CA VAL A 114 -11.61 1.75 -5.03
C VAL A 114 -10.60 1.84 -6.18
N LEU A 115 -10.80 1.10 -7.27
CA LEU A 115 -9.95 1.17 -8.45
C LEU A 115 -10.06 2.53 -9.17
N ARG A 116 -11.27 3.13 -9.19
CA ARG A 116 -11.48 4.47 -9.76
C ARG A 116 -10.71 5.53 -8.96
N GLU A 117 -10.72 5.45 -7.64
CA GLU A 117 -9.95 6.35 -6.79
C GLU A 117 -8.44 6.16 -6.93
N ALA A 118 -7.97 4.92 -6.95
CA ALA A 118 -6.57 4.62 -7.23
C ALA A 118 -6.13 5.18 -8.59
N TRP A 119 -7.00 5.12 -9.60
CA TRP A 119 -6.76 5.73 -10.91
C TRP A 119 -6.77 7.27 -10.85
N ARG A 120 -7.72 7.89 -10.14
CA ARG A 120 -7.85 9.35 -10.01
C ARG A 120 -6.56 9.99 -9.47
N ILE A 121 -5.95 9.38 -8.45
CA ILE A 121 -4.75 9.93 -7.82
C ILE A 121 -3.47 9.67 -8.62
N LEU A 122 -3.48 8.72 -9.57
CA LEU A 122 -2.32 8.38 -10.38
C LEU A 122 -2.07 9.45 -11.43
N LYS A 123 -0.83 9.91 -11.53
CA LYS A 123 -0.37 10.78 -12.62
C LYS A 123 -0.55 10.09 -13.98
N PRO A 124 -0.58 10.86 -15.08
CA PRO A 124 -0.41 10.31 -16.41
C PRO A 124 0.86 9.45 -16.48
N GLN A 125 0.75 8.23 -17.03
CA GLN A 125 1.81 7.21 -17.07
C GLN A 125 2.22 6.62 -15.70
N GLY A 126 1.49 6.96 -14.64
CA GLY A 126 1.64 6.34 -13.33
C GLY A 126 1.38 4.84 -13.39
N ARG A 127 1.95 4.10 -12.42
CA ARG A 127 1.84 2.64 -12.40
C ARG A 127 1.08 2.14 -11.19
N PHE A 128 0.13 1.27 -11.44
CA PHE A 128 -0.63 0.54 -10.43
C PHE A 128 -0.14 -0.91 -10.34
N LEU A 129 0.03 -1.41 -9.11
CA LEU A 129 0.30 -2.82 -8.83
C LEU A 129 -0.68 -3.29 -7.74
N ALA A 130 -1.51 -4.28 -8.06
CA ALA A 130 -2.35 -4.97 -7.09
C ALA A 130 -1.76 -6.33 -6.71
N ILE A 131 -1.90 -6.68 -5.43
CA ILE A 131 -1.57 -7.97 -4.84
C ILE A 131 -2.84 -8.42 -4.13
N VAL A 132 -3.46 -9.49 -4.65
CA VAL A 132 -4.72 -10.08 -4.21
C VAL A 132 -4.59 -11.58 -3.97
#